data_AF-A0A7Z0EFI0-F1
#
_entry.id   AF-A0A7Z0EFI0-F1
#
_cell.length_a   1.000
_cell.length_b   1.000
_cell.length_c   1.000
_cell.angle_alpha   90.00
_cell.angle_beta   90.00
_cell.angle_gamma   90.00
#
_symmetry.space_group_name_H-M   'P 1'
#
loop_
_entity.id
_entity.type
_entity.pdbx_description
1 polymer ?
#
loop_
_entity_poly.entity_id
_entity_poly.type
_entity_poly.pdbx_seq_one_letter_code
_entity_poly.pdbx_strand_id
1 'polypeptide(L)'
;MTAGPLDFLKSAAVGTRVVVRQRIPGGFTDALGYLRALDDTACVVETKRGMVRVILADVVAAKPVPPPPERRGVQGASRAP
;
A
#
# COMPACT_ATOMS: atom_id res chain seq x y z
N MET A 1 -20.65 3.30 9.30
CA MET A 1 -20.56 3.57 7.85
C MET A 1 -19.18 3.13 7.41
N THR A 2 -19.07 2.13 6.55
CA THR A 2 -17.75 1.71 6.05
C THR A 2 -17.28 2.77 5.06
N ALA A 3 -16.26 3.53 5.44
CA ALA A 3 -15.58 4.46 4.54
C ALA A 3 -15.16 3.71 3.26
N GLY A 4 -15.55 4.25 2.11
CA GLY A 4 -15.19 3.66 0.82
C GLY A 4 -13.69 3.75 0.54
N PRO A 5 -13.18 3.06 -0.48
CA PRO A 5 -11.76 3.09 -0.84
C PRO A 5 -11.19 4.50 -1.02
N LEU A 6 -11.94 5.39 -1.67
CA LEU A 6 -11.53 6.77 -1.92
C LEU A 6 -11.55 7.62 -0.65
N ASP A 7 -12.52 7.37 0.24
CA ASP A 7 -12.63 8.07 1.52
C ASP A 7 -11.45 7.72 2.43
N PHE A 8 -11.06 6.45 2.45
CA PHE A 8 -9.83 6.02 3.10
C PHE A 8 -8.59 6.73 2.52
N LEU A 9 -8.44 6.78 1.19
CA LEU A 9 -7.29 7.45 0.59
C LEU A 9 -7.24 8.94 0.95
N LYS A 10 -8.38 9.64 0.89
CA LYS A 10 -8.50 11.07 1.23
C LYS A 10 -8.19 11.39 2.68
N SER A 11 -8.45 10.46 3.60
CA SER A 11 -8.14 10.62 5.03
C SER A 11 -6.75 10.09 5.41
N ALA A 12 -6.11 9.27 4.57
CA ALA A 12 -4.79 8.73 4.84
C ALA A 12 -3.70 9.82 4.70
N ALA A 13 -2.81 9.89 5.70
CA ALA A 13 -1.66 10.77 5.64
C ALA A 13 -0.64 10.29 4.61
N VAL A 14 0.06 11.22 3.95
CA VAL A 14 1.27 10.92 3.18
C VAL A 14 2.29 10.23 4.09
N GLY A 15 2.91 9.16 3.60
CA GLY A 15 3.77 8.25 4.36
C GLY A 15 3.06 7.03 4.92
N THR A 16 1.72 6.95 4.84
CA THR A 16 0.98 5.76 5.29
C THR A 16 1.25 4.59 4.35
N ARG A 17 1.53 3.41 4.93
CA ARG A 17 1.65 2.17 4.15
C ARG A 17 0.25 1.67 3.76
N VAL A 18 0.00 1.59 2.47
CA VAL A 18 -1.31 1.26 1.90
C VAL A 18 -1.19 0.18 0.83
N VAL A 19 -2.29 -0.55 0.64
CA VAL A 19 -2.52 -1.31 -0.59
C VAL A 19 -3.67 -0.65 -1.34
N VAL A 20 -3.46 -0.38 -2.63
CA VAL A 20 -4.47 0.19 -3.52
C VAL A 20 -4.66 -0.78 -4.67
N ARG A 21 -5.85 -1.36 -4.78
CA ARG A 21 -6.24 -2.21 -5.91
C ARG A 21 -6.91 -1.33 -6.96
N GLN A 22 -6.38 -1.38 -8.17
CA GLN A 22 -6.93 -0.68 -9.33
C GLN A 22 -7.38 -1.67 -10.41
N ARG A 23 -8.37 -1.26 -11.19
CA ARG A 23 -8.78 -1.96 -12.40
C ARG A 23 -7.79 -1.67 -13.53
N ILE A 24 -7.54 -2.67 -14.36
CA ILE A 24 -6.74 -2.58 -15.58
C ILE A 24 -7.46 -3.34 -16.71
N PRO A 25 -7.07 -3.15 -17.98
CA PRO A 25 -7.57 -3.98 -19.06
C PRO A 25 -7.35 -5.47 -18.75
N GLY A 26 -8.43 -6.25 -18.71
CA GLY A 26 -8.37 -7.68 -18.44
C GLY A 26 -8.24 -8.09 -16.97
N GLY A 27 -8.31 -7.18 -16.00
CA GLY A 27 -8.31 -7.59 -14.58
C GLY A 27 -8.07 -6.49 -13.57
N PHE A 28 -7.33 -6.86 -12.51
CA PHE A 28 -6.99 -5.98 -11.39
C PHE A 28 -5.52 -6.15 -11.02
N THR A 29 -4.91 -5.06 -10.54
CA THR A 29 -3.56 -5.08 -9.98
C THR A 29 -3.52 -4.30 -8.69
N ASP A 30 -2.52 -4.57 -7.86
CA ASP A 30 -2.30 -3.89 -6.58
C ASP A 30 -1.01 -3.09 -6.56
N ALA A 31 -1.12 -1.85 -6.07
CA ALA A 31 -0.02 -1.01 -5.66
C ALA A 31 0.12 -1.10 -4.13
N LEU A 32 1.12 -1.85 -3.67
CA LEU A 32 1.46 -1.96 -2.25
C LEU A 32 2.71 -1.13 -1.95
N GLY A 33 2.58 -0.14 -1.08
CA GLY A 33 3.68 0.78 -0.80
C GLY A 33 3.29 1.91 0.14
N TYR A 34 4.03 3.00 0.10
CA TYR A 34 3.76 4.19 0.89
C TYR A 34 3.04 5.24 0.04
N LEU A 35 1.96 5.82 0.56
CA LEU A 35 1.27 6.93 -0.09
C LEU A 35 2.20 8.14 -0.12
N ARG A 36 2.52 8.68 -1.30
CA ARG A 36 3.41 9.85 -1.44
C ARG A 36 2.69 11.11 -1.86
N ALA A 37 1.62 10.97 -2.63
CA ALA A 37 0.77 12.08 -3.01
C ALA A 37 -0.65 11.58 -3.21
N LEU A 38 -1.60 12.48 -3.00
CA LEU A 38 -2.99 12.31 -3.35
C LEU A 38 -3.51 13.65 -3.86
N ASP A 39 -4.14 13.61 -5.02
CA ASP A 39 -4.87 14.72 -5.63
C ASP A 39 -6.31 14.29 -5.95
N ASP A 40 -7.09 15.18 -6.55
CA ASP A 40 -8.49 14.91 -6.88
C ASP A 40 -8.71 13.80 -7.91
N THR A 41 -7.67 13.47 -8.69
CA THR A 41 -7.75 12.53 -9.82
C THR A 41 -6.96 11.26 -9.62
N ALA A 42 -5.86 11.31 -8.86
CA ALA A 42 -4.95 10.19 -8.68
C ALA A 42 -4.31 10.16 -7.28
N CYS A 43 -3.77 9.00 -6.93
CA CYS A 43 -2.81 8.87 -5.86
C CYS A 43 -1.48 8.32 -6.38
N VAL A 44 -0.39 8.62 -5.68
CA VAL A 44 0.95 8.12 -5.99
C VAL A 44 1.40 7.24 -4.84
N VAL A 45 1.74 5.99 -5.14
CA VAL A 45 2.23 5.00 -4.17
C VAL A 45 3.68 4.65 -4.52
N GLU A 46 4.59 4.87 -3.58
CA GLU A 46 5.97 4.41 -3.66
C GLU A 46 6.00 2.92 -3.34
N THR A 47 6.07 2.09 -4.38
CA THR A 47 6.19 0.63 -4.26
C THR A 47 7.66 0.22 -4.26
N LYS A 48 7.93 -1.05 -3.95
CA LYS A 48 9.29 -1.62 -4.06
C LYS A 48 9.89 -1.56 -5.47
N ARG A 49 9.06 -1.40 -6.52
CA ARG A 49 9.48 -1.33 -7.92
C ARG A 49 9.57 0.12 -8.45
N GLY A 50 9.26 1.12 -7.61
CA GLY A 50 9.20 2.52 -8.00
C GLY A 50 7.85 3.17 -7.73
N MET A 51 7.71 4.42 -8.16
CA MET A 51 6.48 5.20 -8.02
C MET A 51 5.39 4.69 -8.97
N VAL A 52 4.21 4.38 -8.43
CA VAL A 52 3.03 3.98 -9.19
C VAL A 52 1.95 5.04 -9.01
N ARG A 53 1.52 5.64 -10.12
CA ARG A 53 0.34 6.53 -10.16
C ARG A 53 -0.90 5.67 -10.41
N VAL A 54 -1.90 5.81 -9.54
CA VAL A 54 -3.18 5.10 -9.60
C VAL A 54 -4.29 6.13 -9.80
N ILE A 55 -5.10 5.95 -10.84
CA ILE A 55 -6.25 6.82 -11.11
C ILE A 55 -7.38 6.47 -10.13
N LEU A 56 -7.94 7.48 -9.45
CA LEU A 56 -8.97 7.26 -8.44
C LEU A 56 -10.25 6.61 -9.03
N ALA A 57 -10.56 6.90 -10.30
CA ALA A 57 -11.68 6.28 -11.00
C ALA A 57 -11.53 4.75 -11.19
N ASP A 58 -10.29 4.24 -11.19
CA ASP A 58 -9.99 2.82 -11.33
C ASP A 58 -9.82 2.11 -9.97
N VAL A 59 -9.80 2.86 -8.85
CA VAL A 59 -9.64 2.28 -7.52
C VAL A 59 -10.90 1.50 -7.13
N VAL A 60 -10.71 0.20 -6.87
CA VAL A 60 -11.79 -0.68 -6.42
C VAL A 60 -11.66 -1.08 -4.95
N ALA A 61 -10.45 -1.01 -4.37
CA ALA A 61 -10.23 -1.24 -2.95
C ALA A 61 -8.98 -0.51 -2.48
N ALA A 62 -9.03 0.04 -1.26
CA ALA A 62 -7.87 0.61 -0.60
C ALA A 62 -7.99 0.38 0.91
N LYS A 63 -6.86 0.05 1.56
CA LYS A 63 -6.82 -0.15 3.01
C LYS A 63 -5.40 0.08 3.56
N PRO A 64 -5.25 0.40 4.85
CA PRO A 64 -3.94 0.49 5.47
C PRO A 64 -3.34 -0.92 5.59
N VAL A 65 -2.01 -0.99 5.49
CA VAL A 65 -1.25 -2.22 5.66
C VAL A 65 -0.30 -2.03 6.83
N PRO A 66 -0.30 -2.92 7.84
CA PRO A 66 0.64 -2.81 8.95
C PRO A 66 2.09 -2.86 8.44
N PRO A 67 3.05 -2.25 9.15
CA PRO A 67 4.47 -2.39 8.81
C PRO A 67 4.87 -3.88 8.76
N PRO A 68 5.90 -4.26 7.97
CA PRO A 68 6.36 -5.64 7.94
C PRO A 68 6.72 -6.07 9.37
N PRO A 69 6.32 -7.29 9.81
CA PRO A 69 6.71 -7.77 11.12
C PRO A 69 8.24 -7.77 11.24
N GLU A 70 8.74 -7.39 12.42
CA GLU A 70 10.17 -7.46 12.73
C GLU A 70 10.64 -8.90 12.48
N ARG A 71 11.69 -9.06 11.66
CA ARG A 71 12.22 -10.40 11.35
C ARG A 71 12.73 -11.01 12.65
N ARG A 72 12.07 -12.06 13.13
CA ARG A 72 12.56 -12.87 14.25
C ARG A 72 13.95 -13.38 13.88
N GLY A 73 14.98 -12.84 14.53
CA GLY A 73 16.35 -13.31 14.38
C GLY A 73 16.41 -14.79 14.76
N VAL A 74 16.94 -15.62 13.87
CA VAL A 74 17.21 -17.02 14.17
C VAL A 74 18.37 -17.03 15.17
N GLN A 75 18.08 -17.13 16.47
CA GLN A 75 19.11 -17.44 17.46
C GLN A 75 19.47 -18.92 17.31
N GLY A 76 20.40 -19.20 16.40
CA GLY A 76 20.94 -20.53 16.16
C GLY A 76 22.42 -20.60 16.49
N ALA A 77 22.73 -21.35 17.54
CA ALA A 77 24.00 -22.02 17.83
C ALA A 77 25.22 -21.18 18.28
N SER A 78 25.29 -20.90 19.58
CA SER A 78 26.55 -21.10 20.32
C SER A 78 26.46 -22.45 21.05
N ARG A 79 26.82 -23.52 20.33
CA ARG A 79 27.24 -24.77 20.97
C ARG A 79 28.70 -24.55 21.39
N ALA A 80 28.91 -24.24 22.66
CA ALA A 80 30.24 -24.20 23.24
C ALA A 80 30.84 -25.63 23.28
N PRO A 81 32.15 -25.79 23.01
CA PRO A 81 32.86 -27.05 23.22
C PRO A 81 33.00 -27.40 24.70
#